data_AF-A0A7K7YIL9-F1
#
_entry.id   AF-A0A7K7YIL9-F1
#
_cell.length_a   1.000
_cell.length_b   1.000
_cell.length_c   1.000
_cell.angle_alpha   90.00
_cell.angle_beta   90.00
_cell.angle_gamma   90.00
#
_symmetry.space_group_name_H-M   'P 1'
#
loop_
_entity.id
_entity.type
_entity.pdbx_description
1 polymer ?
#
loop_
_entity_poly.entity_id
_entity_poly.type
_entity_poly.pdbx_seq_one_letter_code
_entity_poly.pdbx_strand_id
1 'polypeptide(L)' 'LFLVMPKEPVFGLSEAEDSGKSLLGHVMIVGEKCVAHLGVTNGFRMVVDEGPEGWQSVYRIHLPVLSGHQLCWPPG' A
#
# COMPACT_ATOMS: atom_id res chain seq x y z
N LEU A 1 -8.67 -4.49 -6.74
CA LEU A 1 -7.62 -4.79 -5.75
C LEU A 1 -6.34 -5.11 -6.49
N PHE A 2 -5.25 -4.40 -6.19
CA PHE A 2 -3.90 -4.74 -6.65
C PHE A 2 -2.87 -4.35 -5.57
N LEU A 3 -1.63 -4.82 -5.70
CA LEU A 3 -0.53 -4.53 -4.78
C LEU A 3 0.57 -3.75 -5.49
N VAL A 4 1.14 -2.75 -4.83
CA VAL A 4 2.40 -2.13 -5.23
C VAL A 4 3.47 -2.53 -4.23
N MET A 5 4.61 -3.03 -4.72
CA MET A 5 5.69 -3.53 -3.87
C MET A 5 7.03 -3.00 -4.37
N PRO A 6 7.93 -2.54 -3.48
CA PRO A 6 9.29 -2.22 -3.87
C PRO A 6 10.02 -3.50 -4.31
N LYS A 7 10.94 -3.39 -5.28
CA LYS A 7 11.82 -4.51 -5.66
C LYS A 7 12.85 -4.83 -4.57
N GLU A 8 13.30 -3.81 -3.86
CA GLU A 8 14.13 -3.96 -2.67
C GLU A 8 13.30 -4.60 -1.55
N PRO A 9 13.88 -5.55 -0.78
CA PRO A 9 13.19 -6.14 0.34
C PRO A 9 13.16 -5.15 1.51
N VAL A 10 11.95 -4.73 1.88
CA VAL A 10 11.68 -4.06 3.15
C VAL A 10 10.67 -4.94 3.89
N PHE A 11 11.02 -5.48 5.05
CA PHE A 11 10.24 -6.54 5.71
C PHE A 11 8.96 -6.04 6.37
N GLY A 12 9.01 -4.83 6.93
CA GLY A 12 7.87 -4.14 7.55
C GLY A 12 8.08 -2.64 7.57
N LEU A 13 7.00 -1.88 7.80
CA LEU A 13 7.07 -0.44 7.96
C LEU A 13 7.79 -0.06 9.26
N SER A 14 7.69 -0.88 10.31
CA SER A 14 8.40 -0.65 11.59
C SER A 14 9.92 -0.72 11.47
N GLU A 15 10.42 -1.41 10.45
CA GLU A 15 11.86 -1.54 10.15
C GLU A 15 12.35 -0.52 9.10
N ALA A 16 11.46 0.33 8.59
CA ALA A 16 11.82 1.31 7.59
C ALA A 16 12.69 2.43 8.18
N GLU A 17 13.89 2.60 7.63
CA GLU A 17 14.78 3.69 7.99
C GLU A 17 14.50 4.97 7.19
N ASP A 18 15.10 6.08 7.63
CA ASP A 18 15.07 7.37 6.94
C ASP A 18 15.57 7.29 5.49
N SER A 19 16.50 6.38 5.21
CA SER A 19 17.00 6.07 3.86
C SER A 19 15.89 5.54 2.93
N GLY A 20 14.87 4.87 3.49
CA GLY A 20 13.74 4.30 2.76
C GLY A 20 12.61 5.30 2.43
N LYS A 21 12.66 6.53 2.93
CA LYS A 21 11.59 7.55 2.73
C LYS A 21 11.24 7.76 1.27
N SER A 22 12.24 7.91 0.40
CA SER A 22 12.01 8.12 -1.03
C SER A 22 11.39 6.90 -1.70
N LEU A 23 11.79 5.69 -1.30
CA LEU A 23 11.25 4.45 -1.84
C LEU A 23 9.77 4.29 -1.46
N LEU A 24 9.43 4.48 -0.17
CA LEU A 24 8.05 4.40 0.30
C LEU A 24 7.15 5.44 -0.37
N GLY A 25 7.62 6.68 -0.49
CA GLY A 25 6.91 7.72 -1.25
C GLY A 25 6.72 7.33 -2.72
N HIS A 26 7.74 6.74 -3.34
CA HIS A 26 7.64 6.25 -4.72
C HIS A 26 6.58 5.15 -4.89
N VAL A 27 6.49 4.20 -3.96
CA VAL A 27 5.46 3.13 -3.96
C VAL A 27 4.05 3.75 -3.93
N MET A 28 3.80 4.75 -3.08
CA MET A 28 2.50 5.43 -3.02
C MET A 28 2.15 6.15 -4.33
N ILE A 29 3.11 6.88 -4.90
CA ILE A 29 2.91 7.59 -6.18
C ILE A 29 2.66 6.61 -7.34
N VAL A 30 3.37 5.48 -7.37
CA VAL A 30 3.11 4.42 -8.36
C VAL A 30 1.70 3.85 -8.18
N GLY A 31 1.25 3.64 -6.95
CA GLY A 31 -0.11 3.19 -6.66
C GLY A 31 -1.18 4.15 -7.19
N GLU A 32 -1.02 5.45 -6.97
CA GLU A 32 -1.94 6.47 -7.48
C GLU A 32 -1.96 6.48 -9.01
N LYS A 33 -0.80 6.41 -9.66
CA LYS A 33 -0.72 6.29 -11.13
C LYS A 33 -1.42 5.05 -11.66
N CYS A 34 -1.32 3.93 -10.95
CA CYS A 34 -2.04 2.70 -11.32
C CYS A 34 -3.56 2.87 -11.16
N VAL A 35 -4.04 3.54 -10.12
CA VAL A 35 -5.47 3.90 -9.96
C VAL A 35 -5.94 4.75 -11.15
N ALA A 36 -5.19 5.79 -11.51
CA ALA A 36 -5.52 6.66 -12.64
C ALA A 36 -5.54 5.88 -13.96
N HIS A 37 -4.56 5.00 -14.18
CA HIS A 37 -4.48 4.14 -15.37
C HIS A 37 -5.68 3.17 -15.48
N LEU A 38 -6.19 2.69 -14.35
CA LEU A 38 -7.37 1.83 -14.28
C LEU A 38 -8.70 2.60 -14.39
N GLY A 39 -8.65 3.93 -14.59
CA GLY A 39 -9.85 4.76 -14.77
C GLY A 39 -10.68 4.93 -13.49
N VAL A 40 -10.09 4.71 -12.32
CA VAL A 40 -10.80 4.88 -11.04
C VAL A 40 -10.85 6.36 -10.68
N THR A 41 -12.05 6.94 -10.73
CA THR A 41 -12.28 8.37 -10.46
C THR A 41 -12.93 8.67 -9.12
N ASN A 42 -13.61 7.68 -8.53
CA ASN A 42 -14.47 7.86 -7.35
C ASN A 42 -13.76 7.50 -6.03
N GLY A 43 -12.44 7.64 -5.99
CA GLY A 43 -11.61 7.38 -4.83
C GLY A 43 -11.13 5.93 -4.69
N PHE A 44 -10.24 5.73 -3.71
CA PHE A 44 -9.58 4.47 -3.38
C PHE A 44 -9.06 4.53 -1.94
N ARG A 45 -8.68 3.37 -1.38
CA ARG A 45 -7.95 3.27 -0.10
C ARG A 45 -6.63 2.54 -0.34
N MET A 46 -5.56 3.09 0.21
CA MET A 46 -4.28 2.42 0.35
C MET A 46 -4.13 1.98 1.80
N VAL A 47 -3.65 0.76 2.03
CA VAL A 47 -3.43 0.20 3.37
C VAL A 47 -1.99 -0.27 3.47
N VAL A 48 -1.37 -0.12 4.63
CA VAL A 48 -0.10 -0.77 4.98
C VAL A 48 -0.35 -1.53 6.26
N ASP A 49 -0.23 -2.85 6.17
CA ASP A 49 -0.43 -3.77 7.27
C ASP A 49 0.91 -4.03 7.96
N GLU A 50 0.93 -3.98 9.30
CA GLU A 50 2.14 -4.14 10.11
C GLU A 50 1.91 -5.18 11.21
N GLY A 51 2.76 -6.21 11.24
CA GLY A 51 2.77 -7.23 12.27
C GLY A 51 1.46 -8.05 12.35
N PRO A 52 1.32 -8.87 13.41
CA PRO A 52 0.17 -9.76 13.57
C PRO A 52 -1.16 -9.02 13.74
N GLU A 53 -1.19 -7.92 14.51
CA GLU A 53 -2.42 -7.16 14.76
C GLU A 53 -2.87 -6.33 13.55
N GLY A 54 -1.93 -5.90 12.71
CA GLY A 54 -2.22 -5.30 11.41
C GLY A 54 -2.55 -6.33 10.33
N TRP A 55 -2.60 -7.63 10.64
CA TRP A 55 -2.85 -8.72 9.67
C TRP A 55 -1.83 -8.82 8.53
N GLN A 56 -0.57 -8.50 8.80
CA GLN A 56 0.50 -8.64 7.81
C GLN A 56 0.75 -10.13 7.48
N SER A 57 0.29 -10.56 6.30
CA SER A 57 0.36 -11.97 5.88
C SER A 57 1.71 -12.40 5.30
N VAL A 58 2.47 -11.46 4.72
CA VAL A 58 3.80 -11.67 4.14
C VAL A 58 4.75 -10.61 4.69
N TYR A 59 5.91 -11.05 5.19
CA TYR A 59 6.98 -10.19 5.72
C TYR A 59 7.75 -9.51 4.59
N ARG A 60 7.02 -8.65 3.85
CA ARG A 60 7.54 -7.70 2.88
C ARG A 60 6.51 -6.60 2.72
N ILE A 61 6.95 -5.34 2.66
CA ILE A 61 6.06 -4.21 2.39
C ILE A 61 5.35 -4.42 1.08
N HIS A 62 4.04 -4.39 1.16
CA HIS A 62 3.13 -4.31 0.04
C HIS A 62 2.10 -3.24 0.36
N LEU A 63 1.72 -2.48 -0.67
CA LEU A 63 0.71 -1.44 -0.59
C LEU A 63 -0.54 -1.94 -1.33
N PRO A 64 -1.48 -2.63 -0.64
CA PRO A 64 -2.81 -2.88 -1.15
C PRO A 64 -3.52 -1.59 -1.57
N VAL A 65 -4.08 -1.61 -2.78
CA VAL A 65 -4.93 -0.55 -3.30
C VAL A 65 -6.32 -1.12 -3.57
N LEU A 66 -7.31 -0.61 -2.81
CA LEU A 66 -8.71 -1.00 -2.86
C LEU A 66 -9.53 0.08 -3.56
N SER A 67 -10.34 -0.31 -4.53
CA SER A 67 -11.19 0.60 -5.32
C SER A 67 -12.32 -0.16 -6.02
N GLY A 68 -13.18 0.57 -6.73
CA GLY A 68 -14.26 0.00 -7.55
C GLY A 68 -15.59 -0.21 -6.81
N HIS A 69 -15.64 0.08 -5.50
CA HIS A 69 -16.85 0.07 -4.69
C HIS A 69 -16.68 0.99 -3.47
N GLN A 70 -17.79 1.34 -2.81
CA GLN A 70 -17.75 2.10 -1.56
C GLN A 70 -17.08 1.26 -0.47
N LEU A 71 -16.01 1.80 0.11
CA LEU A 71 -15.31 1.17 1.23
C LEU A 71 -15.96 1.59 2.55
N CYS A 72 -16.11 0.63 3.45
CA CYS A 72 -16.69 0.85 4.77
C CYS A 72 -15.68 1.43 5.77
N TRP A 73 -16.21 1.92 6.88
CA TRP A 73 -15.48 2.34 8.06
C TRP A 73 -16.07 1.62 9.29
N PRO A 74 -15.25 1.06 10.21
CA PRO A 74 -13.77 1.10 10.25
C PRO A 74 -13.09 0.32 9.11
N PRO A 75 -11.80 0.58 8.83
CA PRO A 75 -11.05 0.00 7.71
C PRO A 75 -10.42 -1.34 8.10
N GLY A 76 -11.27 -2.24 8.61
CA GLY A 76 -10.88 -3.47 9.31
C GLY A 76 -11.93 -3.77 10.37
#